data_AF-A0A497ECY4-F1
#
_entry.id   AF-A0A497ECY4-F1
#
_cell.length_a   1.000
_cell.length_b   1.000
_cell.length_c   1.000
_cell.angle_alpha   90.00
_cell.angle_beta   90.00
_cell.angle_gamma   90.00
#
_symmetry.space_group_name_H-M   'P 1'
#
loop_
_entity.id
_entity.type
_entity.pdbx_description
1 polymer ?
#
loop_
_entity_poly.entity_id
_entity_poly.type
_entity_poly.pdbx_seq_one_letter_code
_entity_poly.pdbx_strand_id
1 'polypeptide(L)'
;MKRLNQKIAMMILPLGFVVLALGCTSAVPTDTPGVDQMGQYILKQEGPEVDVVLGYKFARGTVGDDWLILEMAITSPAKTSAKVDREDVWVKAPDGAKILLATQELFGKDYAQMRNVIAAADIARDPLEYFPPSRRPCLVQFFVAPGAGVAYDQVSVNDRRGCQGRLFFKVPGGIDPGRWTFGIDLEESTVRIPFEL
;
A
#
# COMPACT_ATOMS: atom_id res chain seq x y z
N MET A 1 -62.40 -56.21 7.86
CA MET A 1 -62.73 -55.57 6.57
C MET A 1 -62.55 -54.07 6.76
N LYS A 2 -61.69 -53.29 6.09
CA LYS A 2 -61.01 -53.32 4.79
C LYS A 2 -59.63 -52.65 4.97
N ARG A 3 -58.56 -53.25 4.41
CA ARG A 3 -57.27 -52.59 4.14
C ARG A 3 -57.37 -51.87 2.79
N LEU A 4 -56.84 -50.65 2.68
CA LEU A 4 -56.59 -49.96 1.40
C LEU A 4 -55.45 -48.93 1.63
N ASN A 5 -54.19 -49.33 1.44
CA ASN A 5 -53.36 -49.10 0.26
C ASN A 5 -53.19 -47.63 -0.21
N GLN A 6 -51.95 -47.15 -0.02
CA GLN A 6 -51.09 -46.54 -1.05
C GLN A 6 -51.40 -45.12 -1.53
N LYS A 7 -50.48 -44.20 -1.23
CA LYS A 7 -49.73 -43.40 -2.23
C LYS A 7 -48.58 -42.65 -1.55
N ILE A 8 -47.36 -43.11 -1.83
CA ILE A 8 -46.11 -42.42 -1.56
C ILE A 8 -46.06 -41.22 -2.50
N ALA A 9 -46.19 -40.00 -1.95
CA ALA A 9 -45.93 -38.78 -2.68
C ALA A 9 -44.43 -38.48 -2.59
N MET A 10 -43.71 -38.84 -3.64
CA MET A 10 -42.30 -38.52 -3.86
C MET A 10 -42.20 -37.02 -4.18
N MET A 11 -41.91 -36.22 -3.16
CA MET A 11 -41.68 -34.78 -3.28
C MET A 11 -40.21 -34.54 -3.59
N ILE A 12 -39.91 -34.27 -4.86
CA ILE A 12 -38.56 -33.92 -5.32
C ILE A 12 -38.29 -32.47 -4.88
N LEU A 13 -37.46 -32.30 -3.85
CA LEU A 13 -36.86 -31.00 -3.50
C LEU A 13 -35.78 -30.67 -4.54
N PRO A 14 -35.80 -29.50 -5.20
CA PRO A 14 -34.65 -29.05 -5.96
C PRO A 14 -33.56 -28.64 -4.96
N LEU A 15 -32.47 -29.40 -4.94
CA LEU A 15 -31.23 -29.04 -4.26
C LEU A 15 -30.67 -27.80 -4.97
N GLY A 16 -30.94 -26.61 -4.41
CA GLY A 16 -30.32 -25.36 -4.84
C GLY A 16 -28.83 -25.40 -4.52
N PHE A 17 -28.01 -25.81 -5.47
CA PHE A 17 -26.56 -25.70 -5.39
C PHE A 17 -26.21 -24.22 -5.57
N VAL A 18 -26.14 -23.48 -4.45
CA VAL A 18 -25.57 -22.13 -4.44
C VAL A 18 -24.07 -22.30 -4.59
N VAL A 19 -23.58 -22.20 -5.82
CA VAL A 19 -22.16 -22.06 -6.12
C VAL A 19 -21.77 -20.66 -5.68
N LEU A 20 -21.31 -20.52 -4.44
CA LEU A 20 -20.56 -19.35 -4.01
C LEU A 20 -19.28 -19.32 -4.86
N ALA A 21 -19.25 -18.45 -5.86
CA ALA A 21 -18.04 -18.11 -6.57
C ALA A 21 -17.08 -17.45 -5.57
N LEU A 22 -16.27 -18.28 -4.91
CA LEU A 22 -15.07 -17.84 -4.21
C LEU A 22 -14.13 -17.33 -5.31
N GLY A 23 -14.21 -16.03 -5.59
CA GLY A 23 -13.16 -15.36 -6.35
C GLY A 23 -11.87 -15.60 -5.61
N CYS A 24 -10.89 -16.23 -6.26
CA CYS A 24 -9.56 -16.41 -5.71
C CYS A 24 -8.98 -15.02 -5.42
N THR A 25 -9.06 -14.56 -4.17
CA THR A 25 -8.23 -13.44 -3.74
C THR A 25 -6.80 -13.97 -3.66
N SER A 26 -5.88 -13.36 -4.41
CA SER A 26 -4.45 -13.71 -4.36
C SER A 26 -3.75 -13.12 -3.14
N ALA A 27 -4.49 -12.41 -2.28
CA ALA A 27 -4.00 -11.85 -1.04
C ALA A 27 -3.76 -12.97 -0.01
N VAL A 28 -2.55 -13.00 0.56
CA VAL A 28 -2.23 -13.86 1.70
C VAL A 28 -2.18 -12.97 2.94
N PRO A 29 -3.00 -13.21 3.97
CA PRO A 29 -2.92 -12.47 5.23
C PRO A 29 -1.51 -12.54 5.81
N THR A 30 -1.01 -11.43 6.36
CA THR A 30 0.25 -11.42 7.11
C THR A 30 0.00 -11.72 8.60
N ASP A 31 1.07 -11.89 9.38
CA ASP A 31 0.98 -11.96 10.85
C ASP A 31 0.52 -10.63 11.49
N THR A 32 0.36 -9.57 10.69
CA THR A 32 -0.16 -8.27 11.13
C THR A 32 -1.61 -8.12 10.71
N PRO A 33 -2.57 -8.07 11.67
CA PRO A 33 -3.97 -7.90 11.35
C PRO A 33 -4.23 -6.67 10.48
N GLY A 34 -5.00 -6.85 9.41
CA GLY A 34 -5.36 -5.77 8.47
C GLY A 34 -4.31 -5.49 7.40
N VAL A 35 -3.19 -6.21 7.37
CA VAL A 35 -2.17 -6.12 6.33
C VAL A 35 -2.13 -7.40 5.51
N ASP A 36 -2.38 -7.28 4.21
CA ASP A 36 -2.38 -8.35 3.23
C ASP A 36 -1.11 -8.31 2.36
N GLN A 37 -0.53 -9.48 2.09
CA GLN A 37 0.53 -9.64 1.10
C GLN A 37 -0.08 -9.80 -0.30
N MET A 38 0.17 -8.84 -1.19
CA MET A 38 -0.36 -8.85 -2.56
C MET A 38 0.63 -9.42 -3.59
N GLY A 39 1.91 -9.45 -3.24
CA GLY A 39 3.03 -10.00 -4.02
C GLY A 39 4.27 -10.03 -3.16
N GLN A 40 5.39 -10.63 -3.60
CA GLN A 40 6.57 -10.87 -2.73
C GLN A 40 7.07 -9.62 -1.99
N TYR A 41 6.96 -8.44 -2.60
CA TYR A 41 7.39 -7.16 -2.01
C TYR A 41 6.29 -6.11 -2.01
N ILE A 42 5.02 -6.55 -2.06
CA ILE A 42 3.86 -5.68 -2.06
C ILE A 42 2.95 -6.04 -0.89
N LEU A 43 2.69 -5.05 -0.05
CA LEU A 43 1.80 -5.12 1.10
C LEU A 43 0.64 -4.16 0.89
N LYS A 44 -0.54 -4.52 1.37
CA LYS A 44 -1.72 -3.66 1.33
C LYS A 44 -2.36 -3.59 2.71
N GLN A 45 -2.76 -2.39 3.13
CA GLN A 45 -3.61 -2.20 4.29
C GLN A 45 -4.85 -1.43 3.86
N GLU A 46 -6.03 -1.97 4.19
CA GLU A 46 -7.29 -1.26 4.05
C GLU A 46 -7.61 -0.53 5.36
N GLY A 47 -8.18 0.66 5.26
CA GLY A 47 -8.43 1.54 6.40
C GLY A 47 -9.71 2.35 6.24
N PRO A 48 -10.20 3.00 7.31
CA PRO A 48 -11.45 3.75 7.25
C PRO A 48 -11.33 5.04 6.40
N GLU A 49 -10.15 5.67 6.37
CA GLU A 49 -9.90 6.90 5.61
C GLU A 49 -9.17 6.64 4.28
N VAL A 50 -8.23 5.70 4.30
CA VAL A 50 -7.37 5.37 3.15
C VAL A 50 -7.08 3.87 3.06
N ASP A 51 -6.96 3.39 1.83
CA ASP A 51 -6.32 2.11 1.51
C ASP A 51 -4.94 2.39 0.94
N VAL A 52 -3.93 1.70 1.45
CA VAL A 52 -2.52 1.90 1.07
C VAL A 52 -1.93 0.60 0.55
N VAL A 53 -1.22 0.70 -0.56
CA VAL A 53 -0.35 -0.35 -1.11
C VAL A 53 1.08 0.14 -1.01
N LEU A 54 1.94 -0.65 -0.38
CA LEU A 54 3.36 -0.37 -0.19
C LEU A 54 4.21 -1.35 -1.01
N GLY A 55 5.07 -0.82 -1.87
CA GLY A 55 6.13 -1.55 -2.56
C GLY A 55 7.50 -1.28 -1.94
N TYR A 56 8.24 -2.33 -1.61
CA TYR A 56 9.56 -2.22 -0.97
C TYR A 56 10.67 -3.06 -1.64
N LYS A 57 10.43 -3.54 -2.87
CA LYS A 57 11.38 -4.40 -3.60
C LYS A 57 12.76 -3.78 -3.77
N PHE A 58 12.81 -2.50 -4.14
CA PHE A 58 14.08 -1.80 -4.34
C PHE A 58 14.83 -1.63 -3.01
N ALA A 59 14.13 -1.25 -1.94
CA ALA A 59 14.70 -1.10 -0.61
C ALA A 59 15.41 -2.36 -0.09
N ARG A 60 14.91 -3.56 -0.42
CA ARG A 60 15.54 -4.83 -0.02
C ARG A 60 16.94 -5.01 -0.59
N GLY A 61 17.23 -4.41 -1.74
CA GLY A 61 18.53 -4.48 -2.41
C GLY A 61 19.51 -3.39 -2.00
N THR A 62 19.10 -2.45 -1.14
CA THR A 62 19.87 -1.24 -0.79
C THR A 62 20.14 -1.15 0.72
N VAL A 63 20.14 -2.27 1.44
CA VAL A 63 20.60 -2.31 2.84
C VAL A 63 22.02 -1.76 2.93
N GLY A 64 22.26 -0.86 3.87
CA GLY A 64 23.51 -0.11 4.02
C GLY A 64 23.56 1.23 3.27
N ASP A 65 22.66 1.49 2.31
CA ASP A 65 22.59 2.81 1.66
C ASP A 65 21.91 3.85 2.56
N ASP A 66 22.16 5.13 2.30
CA ASP A 66 21.61 6.24 3.09
C ASP A 66 20.13 6.57 2.80
N TRP A 67 19.62 6.14 1.64
CA TRP A 67 18.32 6.59 1.13
C TRP A 67 17.39 5.40 0.96
N LEU A 68 16.42 5.29 1.86
CA LEU A 68 15.36 4.32 1.76
C LEU A 68 14.31 4.83 0.77
N ILE A 69 14.13 4.08 -0.33
CA ILE A 69 13.14 4.38 -1.36
C ILE A 69 12.03 3.34 -1.27
N LEU A 70 10.82 3.82 -0.95
CA LEU A 70 9.59 3.03 -0.97
C LEU A 70 8.67 3.54 -2.08
N GLU A 71 7.81 2.67 -2.57
CA GLU A 71 6.75 3.05 -3.48
C GLU A 71 5.40 2.92 -2.79
N MET A 72 4.50 3.88 -3.02
CA MET A 72 3.19 3.88 -2.41
C MET A 72 2.12 4.12 -3.47
N ALA A 73 1.05 3.34 -3.40
CA ALA A 73 -0.23 3.70 -3.99
C ALA A 73 -1.27 3.90 -2.88
N ILE A 74 -2.12 4.90 -3.03
CA ILE A 74 -3.09 5.29 -2.01
C ILE A 74 -4.42 5.72 -2.64
N THR A 75 -5.52 5.32 -2.01
CA THR A 75 -6.89 5.72 -2.38
C THR A 75 -7.76 5.83 -1.13
N SER A 76 -9.01 6.27 -1.26
CA SER A 76 -9.97 6.21 -0.14
C SER A 76 -11.07 5.17 -0.38
N PRO A 77 -11.63 4.58 0.69
CA PRO A 77 -12.84 3.76 0.60
C PRO A 77 -14.02 4.44 -0.09
N ALA A 78 -15.06 3.67 -0.42
CA ALA A 78 -16.22 4.20 -1.12
C ALA A 78 -16.87 5.38 -0.38
N LYS A 79 -17.17 6.47 -1.11
CA LYS A 79 -17.79 7.70 -0.60
C LYS A 79 -16.98 8.44 0.47
N THR A 80 -15.70 8.13 0.66
CA THR A 80 -14.82 8.86 1.57
C THR A 80 -13.73 9.62 0.82
N SER A 81 -13.09 10.53 1.54
CA SER A 81 -11.91 11.27 1.10
C SER A 81 -11.03 11.56 2.29
N ALA A 82 -9.72 11.59 2.06
CA ALA A 82 -8.75 11.90 3.09
C ALA A 82 -7.65 12.82 2.54
N LYS A 83 -6.98 13.49 3.45
CA LYS A 83 -5.76 14.25 3.20
C LYS A 83 -4.61 13.56 3.90
N VAL A 84 -3.47 13.50 3.24
CA VAL A 84 -2.23 13.00 3.81
C VAL A 84 -1.19 14.09 3.66
N ASP A 85 -0.76 14.64 4.78
CA ASP A 85 0.32 15.61 4.85
C ASP A 85 1.67 14.88 4.93
N ARG A 86 2.72 15.48 4.33
CA ARG A 86 4.06 14.88 4.25
C ARG A 86 4.60 14.56 5.63
N GLU A 87 4.36 15.44 6.60
CA GLU A 87 4.87 15.34 7.96
C GLU A 87 4.29 14.14 8.73
N ASP A 88 3.14 13.64 8.31
CA ASP A 88 2.50 12.48 8.91
C ASP A 88 2.96 11.14 8.31
N VAL A 89 3.78 11.18 7.25
CA VAL A 89 4.34 9.99 6.59
C VAL A 89 5.71 9.67 7.17
N TRP A 90 5.90 8.44 7.63
CA TRP A 90 7.12 8.04 8.33
C TRP A 90 7.45 6.56 8.16
N VAL A 91 8.69 6.20 8.48
CA VAL A 91 9.10 4.83 8.74
C VAL A 91 9.67 4.70 10.15
N LYS A 92 9.54 3.52 10.75
CA LYS A 92 10.20 3.15 11.99
C LYS A 92 11.23 2.07 11.68
N ALA A 93 12.48 2.36 12.01
CA ALA A 93 13.61 1.46 11.84
C ALA A 93 13.57 0.30 12.87
N PRO A 94 14.36 -0.77 12.65
CA PRO A 94 14.40 -1.93 13.54
C PRO A 94 14.82 -1.59 14.97
N ASP A 95 15.67 -0.57 15.13
CA ASP A 95 16.09 -0.02 16.43
C ASP A 95 15.00 0.82 17.14
N GLY A 96 13.87 1.04 16.47
CA GLY A 96 12.75 1.83 16.96
C GLY A 96 12.78 3.31 16.59
N ALA A 97 13.81 3.80 15.89
CA ALA A 97 13.90 5.19 15.47
C ALA A 97 12.79 5.53 14.46
N LYS A 98 12.02 6.59 14.75
CA LYS A 98 11.03 7.16 13.81
C LYS A 98 11.74 8.13 12.87
N ILE A 99 11.65 7.87 11.57
CA ILE A 99 12.25 8.66 10.50
C ILE A 99 11.12 9.22 9.65
N LEU A 100 11.04 10.55 9.58
CA LEU A 100 10.02 11.24 8.78
C LEU A 100 10.36 11.20 7.29
N LEU A 101 9.34 11.30 6.45
CA LEU A 101 9.50 11.47 5.01
C LEU A 101 10.37 12.72 4.74
N ALA A 102 11.35 12.60 3.87
CA ALA A 102 12.28 13.70 3.59
C ALA A 102 11.54 14.93 3.04
N THR A 103 12.09 16.12 3.30
CA THR A 103 11.58 17.35 2.69
C THR A 103 11.98 17.43 1.21
N GLN A 104 11.20 18.18 0.42
CA GLN A 104 11.57 18.50 -0.96
C GLN A 104 12.93 19.21 -1.04
N GLU A 105 13.28 20.04 -0.05
CA GLU A 105 14.57 20.73 0.01
C GLU A 105 15.74 19.74 0.17
N LEU A 106 15.65 18.82 1.13
CA LEU A 106 16.69 17.80 1.34
C LEU A 106 16.82 16.90 0.12
N PHE A 107 15.69 16.46 -0.46
CA PHE A 107 15.67 15.72 -1.70
C PHE A 107 16.35 16.48 -2.84
N GLY A 108 16.04 17.77 -3.00
CA GLY A 108 16.62 18.62 -4.05
C GLY A 108 18.13 18.79 -3.91
N LYS A 109 18.62 18.98 -2.68
CA LYS A 109 20.05 19.07 -2.36
C LYS A 109 20.81 17.79 -2.74
N ASP A 110 20.22 16.64 -2.44
CA ASP A 110 20.84 15.33 -2.66
C ASP A 110 20.48 14.71 -4.02
N TYR A 111 19.65 15.37 -4.83
CA TYR A 111 19.14 14.79 -6.07
C TYR A 111 20.26 14.38 -7.04
N ALA A 112 21.32 15.19 -7.12
CA ALA A 112 22.41 14.95 -8.06
C ALA A 112 23.08 13.59 -7.86
N GLN A 113 23.30 13.18 -6.61
CA GLN A 113 23.86 11.88 -6.22
C GLN A 113 22.82 10.75 -6.28
N MET A 114 21.54 11.05 -6.04
CA MET A 114 20.48 10.05 -6.05
C MET A 114 19.99 9.68 -7.46
N ARG A 115 20.26 10.48 -8.49
CA ARG A 115 19.70 10.28 -9.85
C ARG A 115 19.82 8.85 -10.38
N ASN A 116 21.00 8.24 -10.24
CA ASN A 116 21.23 6.88 -10.73
C ASN A 116 20.48 5.84 -9.89
N VAL A 117 20.40 6.05 -8.58
CA VAL A 117 19.64 5.19 -7.65
C VAL A 117 18.15 5.26 -7.96
N ILE A 118 17.63 6.46 -8.23
CA ILE A 118 16.23 6.67 -8.62
C ILE A 118 15.93 5.96 -9.95
N ALA A 119 16.81 6.07 -10.94
CA ALA A 119 16.65 5.38 -12.22
C ALA A 119 16.70 3.85 -12.09
N ALA A 120 17.52 3.32 -11.18
CA ALA A 120 17.53 1.89 -10.87
C ALA A 120 16.21 1.46 -10.19
N ALA A 121 15.67 2.28 -9.28
CA ALA A 121 14.38 2.04 -8.66
C ALA A 121 13.22 2.05 -9.70
N ASP A 122 13.28 2.93 -10.71
CA ASP A 122 12.32 2.95 -11.84
C ASP A 122 12.27 1.62 -12.60
N ILE A 123 13.39 0.92 -12.71
CA ILE A 123 13.47 -0.37 -13.41
C ILE A 123 13.00 -1.51 -12.50
N ALA A 124 13.30 -1.44 -11.20
CA ALA A 124 13.04 -2.53 -10.27
C ALA A 124 11.58 -2.63 -9.81
N ARG A 125 10.80 -1.55 -9.95
CA ARG A 125 9.44 -1.42 -9.40
C ARG A 125 8.48 -2.55 -9.79
N ASP A 126 7.60 -2.88 -8.86
CA ASP A 126 6.46 -3.76 -9.11
C ASP A 126 5.19 -2.92 -9.35
N PRO A 127 4.17 -3.44 -10.04
CA PRO A 127 2.86 -2.77 -10.17
C PRO A 127 2.23 -2.54 -8.80
N LEU A 128 1.53 -1.41 -8.61
CA LEU A 128 0.87 -1.05 -7.34
C LEU A 128 -0.65 -0.92 -7.47
N GLU A 129 -1.21 -1.21 -8.64
CA GLU A 129 -2.63 -1.06 -8.97
C GLU A 129 -3.52 -2.14 -8.35
N TYR A 130 -3.42 -2.37 -7.03
CA TYR A 130 -4.24 -3.32 -6.27
C TYR A 130 -5.54 -2.69 -5.72
N PHE A 131 -6.08 -1.73 -6.47
CA PHE A 131 -7.34 -1.04 -6.20
C PHE A 131 -8.37 -1.35 -7.31
N PRO A 132 -9.67 -1.06 -7.09
CA PRO A 132 -10.68 -1.25 -8.13
C PRO A 132 -10.29 -0.56 -9.44
N PRO A 133 -10.52 -1.18 -10.62
CA PRO A 133 -10.09 -0.62 -11.91
C PRO A 133 -10.82 0.67 -12.30
N SER A 134 -11.88 1.04 -11.57
CA SER A 134 -12.58 2.31 -11.73
C SER A 134 -11.80 3.52 -11.20
N ARG A 135 -10.72 3.31 -10.41
CA ARG A 135 -9.90 4.38 -9.86
C ARG A 135 -9.06 5.02 -10.97
N ARG A 136 -9.24 6.32 -11.16
CA ARG A 136 -8.42 7.09 -12.11
C ARG A 136 -7.01 7.28 -11.56
N PRO A 137 -5.96 7.14 -12.38
CA PRO A 137 -4.59 7.34 -11.92
C PRO A 137 -4.34 8.80 -11.51
N CYS A 138 -3.47 8.98 -10.53
CA CYS A 138 -2.92 10.27 -10.11
C CYS A 138 -1.55 10.11 -9.45
N LEU A 139 -0.92 11.23 -9.11
CA LEU A 139 0.41 11.25 -8.51
C LEU A 139 0.33 11.66 -7.04
N VAL A 140 1.10 10.97 -6.21
CA VAL A 140 1.57 11.47 -4.92
C VAL A 140 2.81 12.31 -5.20
N GLN A 141 2.65 13.63 -5.25
CA GLN A 141 3.67 14.56 -5.72
C GLN A 141 4.40 15.25 -4.55
N PHE A 142 4.80 14.47 -3.55
CA PHE A 142 5.62 14.98 -2.44
C PHE A 142 7.02 15.41 -2.88
N PHE A 143 7.51 14.83 -3.98
CA PHE A 143 8.83 15.08 -4.53
C PHE A 143 8.78 15.38 -6.02
N VAL A 144 9.58 16.35 -6.46
CA VAL A 144 9.84 16.63 -7.88
C VAL A 144 11.33 16.85 -8.10
N ALA A 145 11.85 16.35 -9.22
CA ALA A 145 13.22 16.62 -9.61
C ALA A 145 13.46 18.15 -9.73
N PRO A 146 14.66 18.66 -9.39
CA PRO A 146 15.00 20.06 -9.58
C PRO A 146 14.73 20.52 -11.01
N GLY A 147 13.95 21.60 -11.17
CA GLY A 147 13.55 22.16 -12.46
C GLY A 147 12.40 21.43 -13.17
N ALA A 148 11.82 20.37 -12.58
CA ALA A 148 10.78 19.56 -13.22
C ALA A 148 9.33 19.93 -12.83
N GLY A 149 9.12 20.83 -11.87
CA GLY A 149 7.78 21.27 -11.49
C GLY A 149 7.68 21.70 -10.02
N VAL A 150 6.48 21.56 -9.47
CA VAL A 150 6.13 21.92 -8.08
C VAL A 150 5.87 20.66 -7.28
N ALA A 151 6.50 20.53 -6.12
CA ALA A 151 6.14 19.53 -5.12
C ALA A 151 5.06 20.09 -4.19
N TYR A 152 4.24 19.21 -3.64
CA TYR A 152 3.21 19.55 -2.67
C TYR A 152 3.53 18.91 -1.32
N ASP A 153 3.07 19.54 -0.25
CA ASP A 153 3.24 19.01 1.10
C ASP A 153 2.05 18.13 1.52
N GLN A 154 1.01 18.05 0.69
CA GLN A 154 -0.19 17.27 0.95
C GLN A 154 -0.65 16.58 -0.34
N VAL A 155 -1.24 15.38 -0.19
CA VAL A 155 -2.04 14.73 -1.22
C VAL A 155 -3.47 14.53 -0.71
N SER A 156 -4.45 14.87 -1.53
CA SER A 156 -5.87 14.56 -1.26
C SER A 156 -6.33 13.39 -2.12
N VAL A 157 -6.88 12.37 -1.48
CA VAL A 157 -7.41 11.16 -2.11
C VAL A 157 -8.91 11.02 -1.88
N ASN A 158 -9.57 10.29 -2.77
CA ASN A 158 -10.99 9.98 -2.66
C ASN A 158 -11.30 8.64 -3.34
N ASP A 159 -12.57 8.28 -3.32
CA ASP A 159 -13.09 7.04 -3.87
C ASP A 159 -13.03 6.89 -5.41
N ARG A 160 -12.52 7.89 -6.12
CA ARG A 160 -12.45 7.93 -7.59
C ARG A 160 -11.02 7.91 -8.13
N ARG A 161 -10.01 7.99 -7.27
CA ARG A 161 -8.62 8.15 -7.69
C ARG A 161 -7.68 7.21 -6.92
N GLY A 162 -6.74 6.60 -7.62
CA GLY A 162 -5.63 5.85 -7.03
C GLY A 162 -4.34 6.60 -7.31
N CYS A 163 -3.79 7.29 -6.32
CA CYS A 163 -2.58 8.08 -6.48
C CYS A 163 -1.34 7.25 -6.17
N GLN A 164 -0.29 7.39 -6.97
CA GLN A 164 0.96 6.67 -6.77
C GLN A 164 2.15 7.62 -6.70
N GLY A 165 3.17 7.28 -5.94
CA GLY A 165 4.42 8.01 -5.94
C GLY A 165 5.53 7.32 -5.15
N ARG A 166 6.72 7.89 -5.23
CA ARG A 166 7.87 7.48 -4.43
C ARG A 166 7.94 8.23 -3.13
N LEU A 167 8.40 7.52 -2.12
CA LEU A 167 8.70 8.03 -0.80
C LEU A 167 10.20 7.89 -0.57
N PHE A 168 10.84 8.97 -0.12
CA PHE A 168 12.27 9.03 0.14
C PHE A 168 12.52 9.34 1.60
N PHE A 169 13.24 8.47 2.29
CA PHE A 169 13.66 8.68 3.68
C PHE A 169 15.18 8.70 3.73
N LYS A 170 15.76 9.76 4.32
CA LYS A 170 17.18 9.81 4.62
C LYS A 170 17.40 9.09 5.95
N VAL A 171 18.08 7.95 5.92
CA VAL A 171 18.32 7.11 7.10
C VAL A 171 19.69 7.45 7.69
N PRO A 172 19.76 8.05 8.89
CA PRO A 172 21.03 8.32 9.53
C PRO A 172 21.76 7.01 9.85
N GLY A 173 23.00 6.86 9.38
CA GLY A 173 23.79 5.64 9.60
C GLY A 173 23.56 4.52 8.57
N GLY A 174 22.67 4.73 7.60
CA GLY A 174 22.36 3.75 6.56
C GLY A 174 21.17 2.85 6.91
N ILE A 175 20.63 2.16 5.90
CA ILE A 175 19.49 1.25 6.08
C ILE A 175 19.92 -0.04 6.78
N ASP A 176 19.39 -0.28 7.96
CA ASP A 176 19.58 -1.54 8.70
C ASP A 176 18.70 -2.68 8.17
N PRO A 177 19.20 -3.93 8.21
CA PRO A 177 18.37 -5.11 7.97
C PRO A 177 17.39 -5.33 9.12
N GLY A 178 16.26 -5.99 8.84
CA GLY A 178 15.29 -6.39 9.86
C GLY A 178 13.89 -5.82 9.63
N ARG A 179 13.10 -5.79 10.71
CA ARG A 179 11.68 -5.40 10.64
C ARG A 179 11.50 -3.90 10.74
N TRP A 180 11.07 -3.29 9.64
CA TRP A 180 10.66 -1.89 9.55
C TRP A 180 9.14 -1.75 9.68
N THR A 181 8.67 -0.52 9.88
CA THR A 181 7.23 -0.20 9.80
C THR A 181 7.03 1.10 9.03
N PHE A 182 6.26 1.06 7.95
CA PHE A 182 5.75 2.23 7.28
C PHE A 182 4.49 2.74 8.00
N GLY A 183 4.38 4.05 8.18
CA GLY A 183 3.26 4.66 8.88
C GLY A 183 2.74 5.93 8.22
N ILE A 184 1.43 6.12 8.35
CA ILE A 184 0.74 7.38 8.08
C ILE A 184 -0.15 7.68 9.29
N ASP A 185 -0.01 8.86 9.86
CA ASP A 185 -0.90 9.39 10.90
C ASP A 185 -2.00 10.21 10.21
N LEU A 186 -3.26 9.79 10.31
CA LEU A 186 -4.39 10.46 9.66
C LEU A 186 -5.22 11.20 10.72
N GLU A 187 -6.24 11.95 10.28
CA GLU A 187 -7.07 12.73 11.18
C GLU A 187 -7.83 11.84 12.17
N GLU A 188 -8.37 10.71 11.71
CA GLU A 188 -9.21 9.82 12.51
C GLU A 188 -8.66 8.40 12.69
N SER A 189 -7.59 8.05 11.97
CA SER A 189 -7.06 6.68 11.91
C SER A 189 -5.56 6.63 11.65
N THR A 190 -5.01 5.41 11.53
CA THR A 190 -3.58 5.21 11.31
C THR A 190 -3.33 4.07 10.34
N VAL A 191 -2.30 4.23 9.50
CA VAL A 191 -1.75 3.17 8.66
C VAL A 191 -0.46 2.68 9.30
N ARG A 192 -0.27 1.36 9.41
CA ARG A 192 0.90 0.71 9.99
C ARG A 192 1.21 -0.57 9.21
N ILE A 193 2.12 -0.48 8.26
CA ILE A 193 2.50 -1.60 7.39
C ILE A 193 3.92 -2.04 7.77
N PRO A 194 4.09 -3.16 8.52
CA PRO A 194 5.40 -3.72 8.78
C PRO A 194 5.95 -4.44 7.55
N PHE A 195 7.24 -4.28 7.29
CA PHE A 195 7.94 -4.92 6.17
C PHE A 195 9.36 -5.31 6.58
N GLU A 196 9.95 -6.27 5.86
CA GLU A 196 11.26 -6.85 6.20
C GLU A 196 12.31 -6.44 5.16
N LEU A 197 13.41 -5.83 5.63
CA LEU A 197 14.56 -5.43 4.82
C LEU A 197 15.82 -6.25 5.10
#